data_AF-A0A849P5W5-F1
#
_entry.id   AF-A0A849P5W5-F1
#
_cell.length_a   1.000
_cell.length_b   1.000
_cell.length_c   1.000
_cell.angle_alpha   90.00
_cell.angle_beta   90.00
_cell.angle_gamma   90.00
#
_symmetry.space_group_name_H-M   'P 1'
#
loop_
_entity.id
_entity.type
_entity.pdbx_description
1 polymer ?
#
loop_
_entity_poly.entity_id
_entity_poly.type
_entity_poly.pdbx_seq_one_letter_code
_entity_poly.pdbx_strand_id
1 'polypeptide(L)'
;MKPFFSLLQKKKLFLVFFSCFLLIGCMAEPYPQAIQQELLSICKNGISSGMTVVHHGKDKALSNEDIDRLCQFRLTAFMKEVSLDKYLNLNKNIYENFARAYSHKYILKDIYDTLSPDDKQTNAKIATIILGLESNDAK
;
A
#
# COMPACT_ATOMS: atom_id res chain seq x y z
N MET A 1 -50.51 -18.91 -35.48
CA MET A 1 -50.06 -19.00 -34.07
C MET A 1 -48.53 -19.03 -34.07
N LYS A 2 -47.89 -17.99 -33.50
CA LYS A 2 -46.46 -17.78 -33.13
C LYS A 2 -45.35 -18.46 -33.98
N PRO A 3 -44.28 -17.71 -34.31
CA PRO A 3 -43.19 -17.72 -33.33
C PRO A 3 -42.64 -16.32 -33.05
N PHE A 4 -43.37 -15.57 -32.23
CA PHE A 4 -42.85 -14.40 -31.49
C PHE A 4 -41.74 -14.80 -30.47
N PHE A 5 -41.46 -16.10 -30.33
CA PHE A 5 -40.53 -16.69 -29.36
C PHE A 5 -39.05 -16.57 -29.77
N SER A 6 -38.75 -16.35 -31.05
CA SER A 6 -37.37 -16.35 -31.57
C SER A 6 -36.60 -15.04 -31.29
N LEU A 7 -37.30 -13.89 -31.25
CA LEU A 7 -36.66 -12.58 -31.02
C LEU A 7 -36.32 -12.31 -29.55
N LEU A 8 -37.00 -12.97 -28.61
CA LEU A 8 -36.81 -12.73 -27.17
C LEU A 8 -35.51 -13.35 -26.64
N GLN A 9 -35.03 -14.45 -27.23
CA GLN A 9 -33.79 -15.10 -26.79
C GLN A 9 -32.52 -14.35 -27.24
N LYS A 10 -32.52 -13.73 -28.43
CA LYS A 10 -31.36 -12.97 -28.93
C LYS A 10 -31.08 -11.72 -28.10
N LYS A 11 -32.13 -11.05 -27.59
CA LYS A 11 -31.99 -9.86 -26.71
C LYS A 11 -31.44 -10.20 -25.32
N LYS A 12 -31.78 -11.38 -24.77
CA LYS A 12 -31.27 -11.83 -23.47
C LYS A 12 -29.79 -12.22 -23.53
N LEU A 13 -29.33 -12.80 -24.64
CA LEU A 13 -27.92 -13.20 -24.80
C LEU A 13 -26.99 -11.98 -24.93
N PHE A 14 -27.44 -10.92 -25.61
CA PHE A 14 -26.69 -9.67 -25.76
C PHE A 14 -26.55 -8.90 -24.43
N LEU A 15 -27.59 -8.95 -23.59
CA LEU A 15 -27.60 -8.30 -22.28
C LEU A 15 -26.64 -8.99 -21.28
N VAL A 16 -26.52 -10.33 -21.35
CA VAL A 16 -25.55 -11.09 -20.53
C VAL A 16 -24.10 -10.84 -21.00
N PHE A 17 -23.86 -10.75 -22.31
CA PHE A 17 -22.52 -10.48 -22.84
C PHE A 17 -22.04 -9.06 -22.50
N PHE A 18 -22.93 -8.05 -22.56
CA PHE A 18 -22.62 -6.68 -22.17
C PHE A 18 -22.40 -6.52 -20.65
N SER A 19 -23.12 -7.32 -19.84
CA SER A 19 -22.94 -7.37 -18.39
C SER A 19 -21.58 -7.97 -17.95
N CYS A 20 -20.98 -8.88 -18.74
CA CYS A 20 -19.67 -9.45 -18.43
C CYS A 20 -18.51 -8.51 -18.79
N PHE A 21 -18.65 -7.66 -19.82
CA PHE A 21 -17.59 -6.70 -20.19
C PHE A 21 -17.44 -5.55 -19.18
N LEU A 22 -18.51 -5.23 -18.44
CA LEU A 22 -18.49 -4.20 -17.38
C LEU A 22 -17.76 -4.64 -16.10
N LEU A 23 -17.37 -5.91 -15.97
CA LEU A 23 -16.66 -6.45 -14.80
C LEU A 23 -15.14 -6.52 -14.97
N ILE A 24 -14.60 -6.14 -16.15
CA ILE A 24 -13.14 -6.12 -16.40
C ILE A 24 -12.48 -4.87 -15.76
N GLY A 25 -13.28 -3.91 -15.27
CA GLY A 25 -12.81 -2.59 -14.83
C GLY A 25 -12.30 -2.47 -13.38
N CYS A 26 -11.94 -3.55 -12.67
CA CYS A 26 -11.45 -3.42 -11.29
C CYS A 26 -10.33 -4.41 -10.96
N MET A 27 -9.28 -4.45 -11.77
CA MET A 27 -8.00 -4.98 -11.30
C MET A 27 -7.21 -3.80 -10.73
N ALA A 28 -6.89 -3.86 -9.43
CA ALA A 28 -6.02 -2.88 -8.79
C ALA A 28 -4.67 -2.85 -9.53
N GLU A 29 -4.18 -1.66 -9.86
CA GLU A 29 -2.92 -1.50 -10.56
C GLU A 29 -1.78 -2.11 -9.73
N PRO A 30 -0.94 -2.98 -10.32
CA PRO A 30 0.16 -3.59 -9.59
C PRO A 30 1.22 -2.55 -9.25
N TYR A 31 1.86 -2.72 -8.09
CA TYR A 31 2.98 -1.86 -7.70
C TYR A 31 4.13 -1.96 -8.72
N PRO A 32 4.63 -0.83 -9.25
CA PRO A 32 5.83 -0.81 -10.08
C PRO A 32 7.04 -1.39 -9.34
N GLN A 33 7.91 -2.09 -10.07
CA GLN A 33 9.11 -2.71 -9.48
C GLN A 33 9.99 -1.70 -8.73
N ALA A 34 10.10 -0.47 -9.22
CA ALA A 34 10.88 0.58 -8.56
C ALA A 34 10.37 0.88 -7.13
N ILE A 35 9.05 0.99 -6.94
CA ILE A 35 8.45 1.23 -5.62
C ILE A 35 8.60 0.00 -4.72
N GLN A 36 8.48 -1.20 -5.28
CA GLN A 36 8.74 -2.43 -4.52
C GLN A 36 10.17 -2.46 -3.97
N GLN A 37 11.17 -2.09 -4.80
CA GLN A 37 12.57 -2.04 -4.37
C GLN A 37 12.83 -0.93 -3.35
N GLU A 38 12.17 0.22 -3.49
CA GLU A 38 12.22 1.30 -2.50
C GLU A 38 11.71 0.81 -1.13
N LEU A 39 10.51 0.23 -1.08
CA LEU A 39 9.92 -0.29 0.15
C LEU A 39 10.75 -1.42 0.78
N LEU A 40 11.34 -2.30 -0.04
CA LEU A 40 12.29 -3.31 0.43
C LEU A 40 13.53 -2.67 1.03
N SER A 41 14.11 -1.66 0.36
CA SER A 41 15.27 -0.94 0.83
C SER A 41 14.99 -0.27 2.18
N ILE A 42 13.83 0.39 2.33
CA ILE A 42 13.39 0.99 3.59
C ILE A 42 13.36 -0.05 4.70
N CYS A 43 12.72 -1.21 4.48
CA CYS A 43 12.66 -2.27 5.47
C CYS A 43 14.05 -2.81 5.84
N LYS A 44 14.86 -3.17 4.85
CA LYS A 44 16.19 -3.76 5.06
C LYS A 44 17.11 -2.78 5.79
N ASN A 45 17.13 -1.52 5.36
CA ASN A 45 17.95 -0.48 5.98
C ASN A 45 17.48 -0.17 7.40
N GLY A 46 16.15 -0.16 7.65
CA GLY A 46 15.59 0.01 8.99
C GLY A 46 16.12 -1.06 9.96
N ILE A 47 16.11 -2.33 9.54
CA ILE A 47 16.59 -3.44 10.37
C ILE A 47 18.11 -3.40 10.52
N SER A 48 18.85 -3.29 9.41
CA SER A 48 20.31 -3.33 9.41
C SER A 48 20.96 -2.14 10.12
N SER A 49 20.31 -0.97 10.15
CA SER A 49 20.77 0.21 10.89
C SER A 49 20.39 0.20 12.37
N GLY A 50 19.56 -0.77 12.80
CA GLY A 50 19.02 -0.81 14.17
C GLY A 50 17.89 0.21 14.42
N MET A 51 17.44 0.94 13.41
CA MET A 51 16.30 1.86 13.52
C MET A 51 14.99 1.12 13.83
N THR A 52 14.84 -0.10 13.32
CA THR A 52 13.71 -0.98 13.64
C THR A 52 14.22 -2.23 14.32
N VAL A 53 13.83 -2.43 15.59
CA VAL A 53 14.20 -3.62 16.36
C VAL A 53 13.27 -4.78 15.99
N VAL A 54 13.85 -5.93 15.65
CA VAL A 54 13.09 -7.15 15.35
C VAL A 54 13.34 -8.17 16.45
N HIS A 55 12.31 -8.49 17.22
CA HIS A 55 12.37 -9.54 18.24
C HIS A 55 12.11 -10.91 17.59
N HIS A 56 13.13 -11.77 17.59
CA HIS A 56 13.04 -13.11 17.00
C HIS A 56 13.53 -14.23 17.95
N GLY A 57 13.52 -13.95 19.26
CA GLY A 57 13.77 -14.94 20.31
C GLY A 57 15.18 -15.55 20.32
N LYS A 58 16.16 -14.92 19.67
CA LYS A 58 17.58 -15.34 19.70
C LYS A 58 18.45 -14.14 20.05
N ASP A 59 19.54 -14.38 20.78
CA ASP A 59 20.48 -13.34 21.24
C ASP A 59 21.48 -12.88 20.17
N LYS A 60 21.15 -13.02 18.88
CA LYS A 60 22.01 -12.66 17.75
C LYS A 60 21.24 -11.82 16.75
N ALA A 61 21.90 -10.92 16.03
CA ALA A 61 21.25 -10.23 14.92
C ALA A 61 20.72 -11.21 13.87
N LEU A 62 19.66 -10.82 13.17
CA LEU A 62 19.18 -11.54 11.99
C LEU A 62 20.29 -11.63 10.93
N SER A 63 20.34 -12.75 10.22
CA SER A 63 21.18 -12.86 9.04
C SER A 63 20.60 -12.01 7.90
N ASN A 64 21.43 -11.60 6.93
CA ASN A 64 20.95 -10.87 5.75
C ASN A 64 19.87 -11.65 4.99
N GLU A 65 19.98 -12.98 4.95
CA GLU A 65 18.98 -13.84 4.31
C GLU A 65 17.63 -13.81 5.06
N ASP A 66 17.66 -13.83 6.39
CA ASP A 66 16.45 -13.72 7.20
C ASP A 66 15.81 -12.32 7.09
N ILE A 67 16.63 -11.27 7.04
CA ILE A 67 16.18 -9.89 6.78
C ILE A 67 15.49 -9.81 5.43
N ASP A 68 16.08 -10.37 4.39
CA ASP A 68 15.52 -10.36 3.03
C ASP A 68 14.17 -11.07 2.97
N ARG A 69 14.06 -12.25 3.59
CA ARG A 69 12.79 -13.00 3.66
C ARG A 69 11.73 -12.23 4.45
N LEU A 70 12.10 -11.63 5.58
CA LEU A 70 11.20 -10.83 6.39
C LEU A 70 10.68 -9.61 5.63
N CYS A 71 11.57 -8.88 4.96
CA CYS A 71 11.19 -7.70 4.20
C CYS A 71 10.33 -8.02 2.98
N GLN A 72 10.57 -9.16 2.30
CA GLN A 72 9.67 -9.62 1.23
C GLN A 72 8.29 -10.01 1.74
N PHE A 73 8.22 -10.67 2.90
CA PHE A 73 6.96 -10.98 3.56
C PHE A 73 6.18 -9.70 3.90
N ARG A 74 6.85 -8.70 4.50
CA ARG A 74 6.27 -7.40 4.84
C ARG A 74 5.80 -6.63 3.61
N LEU A 75 6.61 -6.59 2.54
CA LEU A 75 6.22 -5.96 1.28
C LEU A 75 4.94 -6.59 0.73
N THR A 76 4.89 -7.93 0.68
CA THR A 76 3.72 -8.66 0.18
C THR A 76 2.47 -8.38 1.02
N ALA A 77 2.61 -8.31 2.34
CA ALA A 77 1.51 -7.94 3.23
C ALA A 77 1.05 -6.50 2.99
N PHE A 78 1.98 -5.56 2.83
CA PHE A 78 1.68 -4.16 2.60
C PHE A 78 0.90 -3.95 1.28
N MET A 79 1.36 -4.53 0.18
CA MET A 79 0.70 -4.38 -1.13
C MET A 79 -0.71 -5.03 -1.20
N LYS A 80 -1.05 -5.90 -0.24
CA LYS A 80 -2.42 -6.42 -0.09
C LYS A 80 -3.33 -5.46 0.67
N GLU A 81 -2.77 -4.68 1.60
CA GLU A 81 -3.50 -3.79 2.52
C GLU A 81 -3.62 -2.36 1.97
N VAL A 82 -2.64 -1.92 1.20
CA VAL A 82 -2.54 -0.56 0.66
C VAL A 82 -2.49 -0.66 -0.86
N SER A 83 -3.44 0.01 -1.53
CA SER A 83 -3.42 0.14 -3.00
C SER A 83 -2.32 1.11 -3.44
N LEU A 84 -1.84 0.92 -4.67
CA LEU A 84 -0.86 1.81 -5.28
C LEU A 84 -1.31 3.28 -5.22
N ASP A 85 -2.56 3.58 -5.56
CA ASP A 85 -3.12 4.93 -5.51
C ASP A 85 -3.01 5.58 -4.13
N LYS A 86 -3.32 4.83 -3.07
CA LYS A 86 -3.21 5.33 -1.68
C LYS A 86 -1.76 5.64 -1.32
N TYR A 87 -0.84 4.76 -1.71
CA TYR A 87 0.59 4.99 -1.49
C TYR A 87 1.11 6.22 -2.27
N LEU A 88 0.73 6.36 -3.53
CA LEU A 88 1.14 7.50 -4.36
C LEU A 88 0.56 8.81 -3.85
N ASN A 89 -0.71 8.79 -3.41
CA ASN A 89 -1.37 9.96 -2.83
C ASN A 89 -0.68 10.42 -1.53
N LEU A 90 -0.34 9.47 -0.64
CA LEU A 90 0.44 9.77 0.57
C LEU A 90 1.78 10.44 0.21
N ASN A 91 2.56 9.86 -0.70
CA ASN A 91 3.86 10.40 -1.08
C ASN A 91 3.76 11.79 -1.69
N LYS A 92 2.76 12.00 -2.56
CA LYS A 92 2.46 13.32 -3.12
C LYS A 92 2.16 14.33 -2.01
N ASN A 93 1.30 13.98 -1.07
CA ASN A 93 0.89 14.88 0.00
C ASN A 93 2.04 15.18 0.98
N ILE A 94 2.89 14.20 1.30
CA ILE A 94 4.12 14.43 2.06
C ILE A 94 5.02 15.44 1.33
N TYR A 95 5.23 15.26 0.03
CA TYR A 95 6.08 16.14 -0.77
C TYR A 95 5.52 17.57 -0.84
N GLU A 96 4.23 17.72 -1.14
CA GLU A 96 3.56 19.03 -1.21
C GLU A 96 3.56 19.74 0.15
N ASN A 97 3.31 19.00 1.23
CA ASN A 97 3.38 19.53 2.59
C ASN A 97 4.80 19.93 2.97
N PHE A 98 5.81 19.14 2.60
CA PHE A 98 7.21 19.49 2.82
C PHE A 98 7.60 20.75 2.05
N ALA A 99 7.24 20.85 0.77
CA ALA A 99 7.51 22.02 -0.05
C ALA A 99 6.88 23.30 0.56
N ARG A 100 5.65 23.18 1.09
CA ARG A 100 4.98 24.26 1.81
C ARG A 100 5.64 24.57 3.15
N ALA A 101 6.03 23.56 3.92
CA ALA A 101 6.65 23.74 5.22
C ALA A 101 8.03 24.43 5.08
N TYR A 102 8.83 23.97 4.12
CA TYR A 102 10.15 24.50 3.82
C TYR A 102 10.09 25.97 3.37
N SER A 103 9.14 26.33 2.51
CA SER A 103 9.00 27.72 2.03
C SER A 103 8.60 28.72 3.13
N HIS A 104 8.00 28.24 4.23
CA HIS A 104 7.52 29.08 5.32
C HIS A 104 8.26 28.83 6.66
N LYS A 105 9.35 28.05 6.66
CA LYS A 105 10.14 27.70 7.86
C LYS A 105 9.33 26.97 8.96
N TYR A 106 8.32 26.20 8.60
CA TYR A 106 7.53 25.40 9.55
C TYR A 106 8.31 24.17 10.05
N ILE A 107 7.86 23.61 11.17
CA ILE A 107 8.48 22.46 11.83
C ILE A 107 7.97 21.18 11.17
N LEU A 108 8.82 20.14 11.07
CA LEU A 108 8.47 18.85 10.46
C LEU A 108 7.18 18.21 11.01
N LYS A 109 6.82 18.51 12.27
CA LYS A 109 5.57 18.09 12.91
C LYS A 109 4.33 18.53 12.13
N ASP A 110 4.37 19.72 11.54
CA ASP A 110 3.24 20.29 10.81
C ASP A 110 2.95 19.53 9.51
N ILE A 111 3.94 18.80 8.96
CA ILE A 111 3.78 17.99 7.74
C ILE A 111 2.89 16.78 7.99
N TYR A 112 3.09 16.10 9.13
CA TYR A 112 2.33 14.90 9.49
C TYR A 112 0.97 15.24 10.10
N ASP A 113 0.87 16.34 10.84
CA ASP A 113 -0.39 16.79 11.43
C ASP A 113 -1.43 17.20 10.38
N THR A 114 -0.97 17.74 9.24
CA THR A 114 -1.81 18.20 8.13
C THR A 114 -2.18 17.12 7.11
N LEU A 115 -1.69 15.89 7.28
CA LEU A 115 -2.12 14.76 6.45
C LEU A 115 -3.62 14.48 6.61
N SER A 116 -4.25 14.06 5.51
CA SER A 116 -5.64 13.58 5.56
C SER A 116 -5.76 12.33 6.44
N PRO A 117 -6.95 11.99 6.95
CA PRO A 117 -7.15 10.75 7.70
C PRO A 117 -6.68 9.49 6.96
N ASP A 118 -6.93 9.42 5.66
CA ASP A 118 -6.54 8.29 4.80
C ASP A 118 -5.02 8.20 4.63
N ASP A 119 -4.34 9.34 4.49
CA ASP A 119 -2.88 9.40 4.41
C ASP A 119 -2.24 9.01 5.75
N LYS A 120 -2.82 9.46 6.87
CA LYS A 120 -2.38 9.03 8.21
C LYS A 120 -2.52 7.52 8.39
N GLN A 121 -3.63 6.95 7.92
CA GLN A 121 -3.84 5.50 7.96
C GLN A 121 -2.80 4.76 7.09
N THR A 122 -2.55 5.27 5.88
CA THR A 122 -1.55 4.69 4.98
C THR A 122 -0.13 4.76 5.58
N ASN A 123 0.22 5.90 6.18
CA ASN A 123 1.49 6.08 6.88
C ASN A 123 1.63 5.15 8.09
N ALA A 124 0.54 4.95 8.85
CA ALA A 124 0.51 3.98 9.95
C ALA A 124 0.75 2.55 9.45
N LYS A 125 0.18 2.16 8.28
CA LYS A 125 0.44 0.86 7.66
C LYS A 125 1.90 0.69 7.23
N ILE A 126 2.57 1.74 6.75
CA ILE A 126 4.02 1.71 6.50
C ILE A 126 4.77 1.45 7.81
N ALA A 127 4.45 2.19 8.87
CA ALA A 127 5.09 2.03 10.19
C ALA A 127 4.90 0.61 10.76
N THR A 128 3.68 0.08 10.73
CA THR A 128 3.37 -1.21 11.37
C THR A 128 3.77 -2.40 10.51
N ILE A 129 3.61 -2.33 9.19
CA ILE A 129 3.87 -3.48 8.29
C ILE A 129 5.30 -3.47 7.78
N ILE A 130 5.74 -2.37 7.15
CA ILE A 130 7.07 -2.30 6.54
C ILE A 130 8.15 -2.17 7.61
N LEU A 131 7.98 -1.24 8.54
CA LEU A 131 8.96 -1.00 9.60
C LEU A 131 8.78 -1.94 10.80
N GLY A 132 7.58 -2.49 11.01
CA GLY A 132 7.32 -3.38 12.14
C GLY A 132 7.31 -2.67 13.49
N LEU A 133 6.97 -1.38 13.50
CA LEU A 133 6.82 -0.61 14.72
C LEU A 133 5.50 -0.96 15.38
N GLU A 134 5.51 -1.09 16.71
CA GLU A 134 4.30 -1.34 17.48
C GLU A 134 3.32 -0.17 17.31
N SER A 135 2.05 -0.47 17.07
CA SER A 135 1.00 0.54 17.18
C SER A 135 0.87 0.93 18.66
N ASN A 136 0.81 2.23 18.95
CA ASN A 136 0.64 2.76 20.31
C ASN A 136 -0.64 2.29 21.04
N ASP A 137 -1.44 1.40 20.45
CA ASP A 137 -2.56 0.69 21.08
C ASP A 137 -2.10 -0.46 22.01
N ALA A 138 -0.80 -0.74 22.09
CA ALA A 138 -0.22 -1.64 23.08
C ALA A 138 0.26 -0.88 24.33
N LYS A 139 -0.69 -0.25 25.06
CA LYS A 139 -0.60 0.04 26.50
C LYS A 139 -1.95 0.46 27.07
#